data_AF-A0A258ZHM0-F1
#
_entry.id   AF-A0A258ZHM0-F1
#
_cell.length_a   1.000
_cell.length_b   1.000
_cell.length_c   1.000
_cell.angle_alpha   90.00
_cell.angle_beta   90.00
_cell.angle_gamma   90.00
#
_symmetry.space_group_name_H-M   'P 1'
#
loop_
_entity.id
_entity.type
_entity.pdbx_description
1 polymer ?
#
loop_
_entity_poly.entity_id
_entity_poly.type
_entity_poly.pdbx_seq_one_letter_code
_entity_poly.pdbx_strand_id
1 'polypeptide(L)'
;MKNFLTRFINQTLMFTMLSMSIWVPVAQATLVSTDQVAGVQATQQDRERVRAFFDREDVQAQLHARGVSSESAKARVDSMTDSEIASINGHLDDLPAGGTDILGFFLLIFVILLITDILGLTKVFPFTKRL
;
A
#
# COMPACT_ATOMS: atom_id res chain seq x y z
N MET A 1 -38.05 -25.03 -62.40
CA MET A 1 -36.79 -24.26 -62.22
C MET A 1 -36.81 -23.36 -60.98
N LYS A 2 -37.85 -22.55 -60.74
CA LYS A 2 -37.96 -21.67 -59.53
C LYS A 2 -37.70 -22.39 -58.18
N ASN A 3 -38.25 -23.58 -57.99
CA ASN A 3 -38.12 -24.36 -56.73
C ASN A 3 -36.74 -24.98 -56.52
N PHE A 4 -35.97 -25.18 -57.60
CA PHE A 4 -34.60 -25.68 -57.52
C PHE A 4 -33.65 -24.54 -57.11
N LEU A 5 -33.90 -23.33 -57.66
CA LEU A 5 -33.13 -22.13 -57.36
C LEU A 5 -33.33 -21.67 -55.91
N THR A 6 -34.56 -21.68 -55.38
CA THR A 6 -34.84 -21.34 -53.97
C THR A 6 -34.24 -22.33 -52.98
N ARG A 7 -34.17 -23.62 -53.33
CA ARG A 7 -33.50 -24.63 -52.51
C ARG A 7 -31.99 -24.44 -52.46
N PHE A 8 -31.37 -24.12 -53.60
CA PHE A 8 -29.95 -23.82 -53.68
C PHE A 8 -29.59 -22.57 -52.86
N ILE A 9 -30.36 -21.48 -53.01
CA ILE A 9 -30.17 -20.24 -52.25
C ILE A 9 -30.29 -20.49 -50.74
N ASN A 10 -31.29 -21.25 -50.31
CA ASN A 10 -31.50 -21.53 -48.89
C ASN A 10 -30.37 -22.39 -48.30
N GLN A 11 -29.84 -23.36 -49.07
CA GLN A 11 -28.70 -24.17 -48.64
C GLN A 11 -27.42 -23.34 -48.51
N THR A 12 -27.15 -22.43 -49.46
CA THR A 12 -26.00 -21.53 -49.37
C THR A 12 -26.13 -20.56 -48.19
N LEU A 13 -27.35 -20.08 -47.90
CA LEU A 13 -27.62 -19.20 -46.76
C LEU A 13 -27.42 -19.93 -45.41
N MET A 14 -27.92 -21.16 -45.29
CA MET A 14 -27.71 -21.96 -44.08
C MET A 14 -26.23 -22.28 -43.86
N PHE A 15 -25.50 -22.61 -44.93
CA PHE A 15 -24.07 -22.93 -44.83
C PHE A 15 -23.23 -21.72 -44.42
N THR A 16 -23.55 -20.53 -44.94
CA THR A 16 -22.87 -19.28 -44.59
C THR A 16 -23.19 -18.81 -43.16
N MET A 17 -24.43 -19.00 -42.68
CA MET A 17 -24.75 -18.69 -41.28
C MET A 17 -24.07 -19.66 -40.29
N LEU A 18 -23.97 -20.94 -40.66
CA LEU A 18 -23.32 -21.95 -39.82
C LEU A 18 -21.80 -21.72 -39.75
N SER A 19 -21.16 -21.37 -40.87
CA SER A 19 -19.71 -21.10 -40.89
C SER A 19 -19.34 -19.87 -40.05
N MET A 20 -20.19 -18.86 -40.00
CA MET A 20 -19.98 -17.64 -39.21
C MET A 20 -20.07 -17.91 -37.69
N SER A 21 -20.87 -18.89 -37.27
CA SER A 21 -21.04 -19.27 -35.86
C SER A 21 -19.86 -20.08 -35.28
N ILE A 22 -18.99 -20.63 -36.14
CA ILE A 22 -17.78 -21.35 -35.70
C ILE A 22 -16.69 -20.36 -35.25
N TRP A 23 -16.76 -19.11 -35.71
CA TRP A 23 -15.84 -18.03 -35.35
C TRP A 23 -16.37 -17.16 -34.21
N VAL A 24 -17.00 -17.75 -33.20
CA VAL A 24 -17.21 -17.04 -31.94
C VAL A 24 -15.90 -17.14 -31.16
N PRO A 25 -15.10 -16.05 -31.03
CA PRO A 25 -13.98 -16.08 -30.11
C PRO A 25 -14.55 -16.39 -28.73
N VAL A 26 -14.08 -17.49 -28.14
CA VAL A 26 -14.38 -17.83 -26.75
C VAL A 26 -13.92 -16.63 -25.95
N ALA A 27 -14.86 -15.82 -25.46
CA ALA A 27 -14.54 -14.72 -24.57
C ALA A 27 -13.92 -15.35 -23.33
N GLN A 28 -12.59 -15.35 -23.27
CA GLN A 28 -11.81 -15.73 -22.11
C GLN A 28 -12.13 -14.70 -21.03
N ALA A 29 -13.24 -14.90 -20.33
CA ALA A 29 -13.48 -14.29 -19.05
C ALA A 29 -12.48 -14.94 -18.09
N THR A 30 -11.22 -14.48 -18.15
CA THR A 30 -10.24 -14.79 -17.13
C THR A 30 -10.87 -14.38 -15.80
N LEU A 31 -11.18 -15.38 -14.97
CA LEU A 31 -11.59 -15.15 -13.59
C LEU A 31 -10.47 -14.34 -12.94
N VAL A 32 -10.69 -13.06 -12.74
CA VAL A 32 -9.82 -12.26 -11.87
C VAL A 32 -10.04 -12.85 -10.48
N SER A 33 -9.11 -13.70 -10.03
CA SER A 33 -9.16 -14.23 -8.68
C SER A 33 -9.07 -13.05 -7.71
N THR A 34 -9.81 -13.14 -6.60
CA THR A 34 -9.70 -12.17 -5.51
C THR A 34 -8.25 -11.94 -5.09
N ASP A 35 -7.38 -12.96 -5.23
CA ASP A 35 -5.94 -12.86 -4.98
C ASP A 35 -5.23 -11.85 -5.88
N GLN A 36 -5.62 -11.74 -7.15
CA GLN A 36 -5.07 -10.72 -8.06
C GLN A 36 -5.53 -9.32 -7.66
N VAL A 37 -6.78 -9.16 -7.21
CA VAL A 37 -7.29 -7.88 -6.72
C VAL A 37 -6.62 -7.51 -5.39
N ALA A 38 -6.51 -8.46 -4.45
CA ALA A 38 -5.87 -8.27 -3.17
C ALA A 38 -4.39 -7.91 -3.31
N GLY A 39 -3.67 -8.54 -4.25
CA GLY A 39 -2.29 -8.19 -4.57
C GLY A 39 -2.15 -6.76 -5.09
N VAL A 40 -3.01 -6.34 -6.02
CA VAL A 40 -3.02 -4.95 -6.52
C VAL A 40 -3.36 -3.94 -5.42
N GLN A 41 -4.28 -4.30 -4.51
CA GLN A 41 -4.66 -3.44 -3.38
C GLN A 41 -3.52 -3.28 -2.36
N ALA A 42 -2.80 -4.36 -2.05
CA ALA A 42 -1.64 -4.35 -1.17
C ALA A 42 -0.53 -3.44 -1.73
N THR A 43 -0.24 -3.55 -3.03
CA THR A 43 0.74 -2.68 -3.70
C THR A 43 0.38 -1.20 -3.65
N GLN A 44 -0.91 -0.87 -3.82
CA GLN A 44 -1.37 0.53 -3.71
C GLN A 44 -1.22 1.05 -2.28
N GLN A 45 -1.60 0.25 -1.29
CA GLN A 45 -1.43 0.58 0.13
C GLN A 45 0.05 0.79 0.49
N ASP A 46 0.92 -0.05 -0.04
CA ASP A 46 2.38 0.07 0.14
C ASP A 46 2.90 1.41 -0.41
N ARG A 47 2.44 1.81 -1.59
CA ARG A 47 2.83 3.09 -2.20
C ARG A 47 2.28 4.28 -1.42
N GLU A 48 1.03 4.20 -0.95
CA GLU A 48 0.43 5.21 -0.09
C GLU A 48 1.20 5.39 1.22
N ARG A 49 1.68 4.28 1.81
CA ARG A 49 2.51 4.33 3.02
C ARG A 49 3.82 5.09 2.81
N VAL A 50 4.52 4.84 1.70
CA VAL A 50 5.74 5.59 1.35
C VAL A 50 5.43 7.07 1.11
N ARG A 51 4.33 7.40 0.42
CA ARG A 51 3.90 8.79 0.21
C ARG A 51 3.60 9.49 1.54
N ALA A 52 2.88 8.83 2.45
CA ALA A 52 2.56 9.35 3.77
C ALA A 52 3.82 9.61 4.61
N PHE A 53 4.87 8.80 4.46
CA PHE A 53 6.16 9.06 5.10
C PHE A 53 6.78 10.38 4.62
N PHE A 54 6.75 10.65 3.31
CA PHE A 54 7.22 11.92 2.73
C PHE A 54 6.33 13.12 3.05
N ASP A 55 5.11 12.90 3.55
CA ASP A 55 4.21 13.94 4.01
C ASP A 55 4.50 14.43 5.44
N ARG A 56 5.32 13.70 6.20
CA ARG A 56 5.68 14.11 7.55
C ARG A 56 6.53 15.38 7.54
N GLU A 57 6.18 16.35 8.39
CA GLU A 57 6.85 17.65 8.47
C GLU A 57 8.36 17.52 8.73
N ASP A 58 8.78 16.58 9.57
CA ASP A 58 10.19 16.33 9.87
C ASP A 58 10.96 15.77 8.67
N VAL A 59 10.31 14.92 7.86
CA VAL A 59 10.88 14.39 6.61
C VAL A 59 10.96 15.47 5.56
N GLN A 60 9.92 16.30 5.41
CA GLN A 60 9.93 17.44 4.49
C GLN A 60 11.03 18.44 4.84
N ALA A 61 11.16 18.81 6.12
CA ALA A 61 12.21 19.71 6.59
C ALA A 61 13.62 19.18 6.24
N GLN A 62 13.84 17.87 6.43
CA GLN A 62 15.10 17.22 6.06
C GLN A 62 15.34 17.17 4.55
N LEU A 63 14.30 16.90 3.75
CA LEU A 63 14.39 16.95 2.29
C LEU A 63 14.73 18.35 1.80
N HIS A 64 14.05 19.37 2.33
CA HIS A 64 14.33 20.77 2.02
C HIS A 64 15.74 21.18 2.40
N ALA A 65 16.23 20.76 3.57
CA ALA A 65 17.63 20.98 3.98
C ALA A 65 18.65 20.36 3.03
N ARG A 66 18.26 19.30 2.29
CA ARG A 66 19.07 18.64 1.26
C ARG A 66 18.79 19.16 -0.16
N GLY A 67 17.95 20.19 -0.31
CA GLY A 67 17.61 20.79 -1.60
C GLY A 67 16.59 19.99 -2.43
N VAL A 68 15.88 19.03 -1.82
CA VAL A 68 14.85 18.21 -2.48
C VAL A 68 13.46 18.70 -2.06
N SER A 69 12.56 18.91 -3.03
CA SER A 69 11.15 19.20 -2.72
C SER A 69 10.38 17.91 -2.44
N SER A 70 9.40 17.97 -1.53
CA SER A 70 8.52 16.83 -1.24
C SER A 70 7.81 16.32 -2.51
N GLU A 71 7.40 17.23 -3.39
CA GLU A 71 6.75 16.86 -4.65
C GLU A 71 7.68 16.11 -5.61
N SER A 72 8.96 16.49 -5.69
CA SER A 72 9.95 15.75 -6.48
C SER A 72 10.22 14.35 -5.91
N ALA A 73 10.23 14.21 -4.57
CA ALA A 73 10.38 12.91 -3.93
C ALA A 73 9.18 11.99 -4.21
N LYS A 74 7.94 12.53 -4.16
CA LYS A 74 6.73 11.78 -4.50
C LYS A 74 6.68 11.38 -5.97
N ALA A 75 7.05 12.27 -6.89
CA ALA A 75 7.15 11.94 -8.31
C ALA A 75 8.14 10.79 -8.56
N ARG A 76 9.20 10.69 -7.76
CA ARG A 76 10.14 9.57 -7.82
C ARG A 76 9.50 8.27 -7.34
N VAL A 77 8.78 8.30 -6.22
CA VAL A 77 7.99 7.17 -5.72
C VAL A 77 7.04 6.67 -6.81
N ASP A 78 6.36 7.56 -7.52
CA ASP A 78 5.42 7.19 -8.59
C ASP A 78 6.10 6.51 -9.79
N SER A 79 7.38 6.82 -10.02
CA SER A 79 8.19 6.17 -11.07
C SER A 79 8.80 4.82 -10.66
N MET A 80 8.70 4.44 -9.38
CA MET A 80 9.29 3.20 -8.87
C MET A 80 8.40 1.99 -9.14
N THR A 81 9.07 0.86 -9.37
CA THR A 81 8.46 -0.47 -9.47
C THR A 81 7.92 -0.94 -8.13
N ASP A 82 6.98 -1.88 -8.17
CA ASP A 82 6.33 -2.37 -6.95
C ASP A 82 7.31 -3.07 -5.99
N SER A 83 8.32 -3.76 -6.52
CA SER A 83 9.38 -4.37 -5.70
C SER A 83 10.27 -3.35 -5.01
N GLU A 84 10.55 -2.21 -5.65
CA GLU A 84 11.31 -1.11 -5.04
C GLU A 84 10.52 -0.48 -3.89
N ILE A 85 9.21 -0.26 -4.08
CA ILE A 85 8.33 0.24 -3.02
C ILE A 85 8.27 -0.72 -1.84
N ALA A 86 8.13 -2.02 -2.09
CA ALA A 86 8.13 -3.04 -1.04
C ALA A 86 9.45 -3.04 -0.24
N SER A 87 10.59 -2.89 -0.92
CA SER A 87 11.90 -2.77 -0.26
C SER A 87 12.00 -1.52 0.62
N ILE A 88 11.48 -0.38 0.16
CA ILE A 88 11.46 0.86 0.94
C ILE A 88 10.59 0.70 2.18
N ASN A 89 9.40 0.09 2.05
CA ASN A 89 8.52 -0.15 3.19
C ASN A 89 9.17 -1.06 4.24
N GLY A 90 9.90 -2.10 3.83
CA GLY A 90 10.69 -2.91 4.75
C GLY A 90 11.70 -2.08 5.57
N HIS A 91 12.37 -1.11 4.93
CA HIS A 91 13.24 -0.18 5.65
C HIS A 91 12.48 0.81 6.55
N LEU A 92 11.28 1.25 6.15
CA LEU A 92 10.41 2.09 6.98
C LEU A 92 9.91 1.37 8.24
N ASP A 93 9.74 0.06 8.19
CA ASP A 93 9.40 -0.77 9.36
C ASP A 93 10.57 -0.87 10.36
N ASP A 94 11.81 -0.87 9.86
CA ASP A 94 13.03 -0.92 10.69
C ASP A 94 13.41 0.44 11.30
N LEU A 95 12.89 1.54 10.74
CA LEU A 95 13.11 2.87 11.27
C LEU A 95 12.30 3.03 12.56
N PRO A 96 12.91 3.40 13.71
CA PRO A 96 12.17 3.75 14.90
C PRO A 96 11.22 4.89 14.56
N ALA A 97 9.93 4.61 14.45
CA ALA A 97 8.93 5.64 14.36
C ALA A 97 9.01 6.39 15.68
N GLY A 98 9.66 7.57 15.67
CA GLY A 98 10.14 8.30 16.85
C GLY A 98 9.09 8.71 17.90
N GLY A 99 7.89 8.13 17.89
CA GLY A 99 6.86 8.23 18.92
C GLY A 99 6.84 7.10 19.96
N THR A 100 7.29 5.87 19.64
CA THR A 100 7.28 4.76 20.62
C THR A 100 8.36 4.91 21.69
N ASP A 101 9.53 5.40 21.31
CA ASP A 101 10.65 5.58 22.25
C ASP A 101 10.48 6.79 23.17
N ILE A 102 9.74 7.83 22.75
CA ILE A 102 9.44 8.98 23.60
C ILE A 102 8.59 8.56 24.80
N LEU A 103 7.59 7.70 24.59
CA LEU A 103 6.75 7.20 25.67
C LEU A 103 7.57 6.31 26.62
N GLY A 104 8.45 5.46 26.07
CA GLY A 104 9.40 4.66 26.84
C GLY A 104 10.39 5.51 27.65
N PHE A 105 10.88 6.61 27.07
CA PHE A 105 11.79 7.55 27.71
C PHE A 105 11.12 8.28 28.89
N PHE A 106 9.90 8.78 28.70
CA PHE A 106 9.12 9.39 29.79
C PHE A 106 8.78 8.38 30.88
N LEU A 107 8.44 7.13 30.51
CA LEU A 107 8.21 6.05 31.47
C LEU A 107 9.47 5.74 32.28
N LEU A 108 10.64 5.71 31.64
CA LEU A 108 11.92 5.48 32.32
C LEU A 108 12.22 6.59 33.33
N ILE A 109 12.08 7.86 32.92
CA ILE A 109 12.26 9.00 33.84
C ILE A 109 11.27 8.91 35.00
N PHE A 110 10.01 8.59 34.72
CA PHE A 110 8.99 8.41 35.75
C PHE A 110 9.38 7.32 36.76
N VAL A 111 9.84 6.16 36.31
CA VAL A 111 10.27 5.05 37.17
C VAL A 111 11.48 5.44 38.02
N ILE A 112 12.49 6.09 37.44
CA ILE A 112 13.67 6.57 38.18
C ILE A 112 13.24 7.54 39.27
N LEU A 113 12.41 8.54 38.93
CA LEU A 113 11.91 9.51 39.90
C LEU A 113 11.08 8.85 41.00
N LEU A 114 10.22 7.89 40.65
CA LEU A 114 9.41 7.14 41.61
C LEU A 114 10.27 6.40 42.64
N ILE A 115 11.31 5.69 42.19
CA ILE A 115 12.23 4.97 43.08
C ILE A 115 12.97 5.94 44.00
N THR A 116 13.49 7.05 43.47
CA THR A 116 14.20 8.04 44.29
C THR A 116 13.31 8.73 45.33
N ASP A 117 12.01 8.87 45.05
CA ASP A 117 11.04 9.45 45.98
C ASP A 117 10.68 8.47 47.12
N ILE A 118 10.50 7.18 46.80
CA ILE A 118 10.29 6.11 47.78
C ILE A 118 11.50 5.95 48.70
N LEU A 119 12.72 6.07 48.17
CA LEU A 119 13.97 6.07 48.95
C LEU A 119 14.18 7.37 49.76
N GLY A 120 13.35 8.39 49.57
CA GLY A 120 13.44 9.67 50.28
C GLY A 120 14.53 10.61 49.80
N LEU A 121 15.19 10.30 48.68
CA LEU A 121 16.21 11.16 48.04
C LEU A 121 15.57 12.36 47.33
N THR A 122 14.33 12.20 46.85
CA THR A 122 13.53 13.27 46.20
C THR A 122 12.11 13.31 46.79
N LYS A 123 11.32 14.33 46.41
CA LYS A 123 9.89 14.45 46.77
C LYS A 123 9.11 15.10 45.63
N VAL A 124 9.08 14.40 44.49
CA VAL A 124 8.45 14.88 43.25
C VAL A 124 6.97 14.52 43.20
N PHE A 125 6.60 13.35 43.72
CA PHE A 125 5.25 12.82 43.73
C PHE A 125 4.59 13.02 45.11
N PRO A 126 3.36 13.56 45.17
CA PRO A 126 2.68 13.80 46.46
C PRO A 126 2.19 12.51 47.12
N PHE A 127 2.00 11.44 46.34
CA PHE A 127 1.41 10.17 46.79
C PHE A 127 2.43 9.12 47.27
N THR A 128 3.73 9.32 47.03
CA THR A 128 4.80 8.44 47.53
C THR A 128 4.97 8.61 49.03
N LYS A 129 5.04 7.47 49.73
CA LYS A 129 5.46 7.39 51.13
C LYS A 129 6.92 6.95 51.16
N ARG A 130 7.74 7.64 51.96
CA ARG A 130 9.14 7.28 52.15
C ARG A 130 9.22 5.98 52.94
N LEU A 131 10.15 5.10 52.57
CA LEU A 131 10.50 3.94 53.39
C LEU A 131 11.17 4.36 54.70
#